data_AF-A0A955SB77-F1
#
_entry.id   AF-A0A955SB77-F1
#
_cell.length_a   1.000
_cell.length_b   1.000
_cell.length_c   1.000
_cell.angle_alpha   90.00
_cell.angle_beta   90.00
_cell.angle_gamma   90.00
#
_symmetry.space_group_name_H-M   'P 1'
#
loop_
_entity.id
_entity.type
_entity.pdbx_description
1 polymer ?
#
loop_
_entity_poly.entity_id
_entity_poly.type
_entity_poly.pdbx_seq_one_letter_code
_entity_poly.pdbx_strand_id
1 'polypeptide(L)'
;WCYNIGESLWGRTLFEYPVVYEGQSGPVTSRRWEAIREGLEDFRILTALKQQSREGQLSEAVRDKIDHLLNVRLPNLVDPASDATVLGLGRSAIDQYLDAGELESFRIEMLDCVNALSTSGN
;
A
#
# COMPACT_ATOMS: atom_id res chain seq x y z
N TRP A 1 -0.64 -21.85 0.32
CA TRP A 1 -1.23 -20.75 -0.48
C TRP A 1 -0.07 -19.89 -0.98
N CYS A 2 0.02 -19.67 -2.30
CA CYS A 2 0.99 -18.86 -3.06
C CYS A 2 2.51 -19.19 -3.00
N TYR A 3 2.98 -20.08 -2.12
CA TYR A 3 4.38 -20.50 -2.12
C TYR A 3 4.62 -21.67 -3.09
N ASN A 4 5.37 -21.39 -4.16
CA ASN A 4 6.25 -22.17 -5.05
C ASN A 4 6.10 -23.72 -5.12
N ILE A 5 4.94 -24.28 -4.85
CA ILE A 5 4.67 -25.70 -4.94
C ILE A 5 3.84 -25.92 -6.21
N GLY A 6 4.44 -26.49 -7.24
CA GLY A 6 3.74 -26.79 -8.49
C GLY A 6 4.65 -26.92 -9.71
N GLU A 7 4.04 -26.85 -10.89
CA GLU A 7 4.73 -26.87 -12.19
C GLU A 7 5.69 -25.68 -12.35
N SER A 8 6.69 -25.84 -13.23
CA SER A 8 7.61 -24.75 -13.55
C SER A 8 6.85 -23.52 -14.04
N LEU A 9 6.94 -22.46 -13.24
CA LEU A 9 6.26 -21.18 -13.48
C LEU A 9 6.92 -20.36 -14.60
N TRP A 10 8.08 -20.83 -15.09
CA TRP A 10 8.71 -20.32 -16.31
C TRP A 10 8.05 -20.85 -17.58
N GLY A 11 7.24 -21.91 -17.47
CA GLY A 11 6.39 -22.44 -18.54
C GLY A 11 5.03 -21.75 -18.62
N ARG A 12 4.24 -22.11 -19.63
CA ARG A 12 2.84 -21.64 -19.72
C ARG A 12 2.01 -22.33 -18.64
N THR A 13 1.47 -21.55 -17.71
CA THR A 13 0.54 -22.04 -16.69
C THR A 13 -0.83 -21.41 -16.89
N LEU A 14 -1.89 -22.19 -16.65
CA LEU A 14 -3.27 -21.68 -16.78
C LEU A 14 -3.59 -20.65 -15.68
N PHE A 15 -2.94 -20.78 -14.53
CA PHE A 15 -3.16 -19.92 -13.38
C PHE A 15 -1.85 -19.49 -12.73
N GLU A 16 -1.55 -18.20 -12.81
CA GLU A 16 -0.30 -17.63 -12.30
C GLU A 16 -0.47 -17.04 -10.89
N TYR A 17 -0.46 -17.93 -9.90
CA TYR A 17 -0.50 -17.58 -8.48
C TYR A 17 0.84 -17.21 -7.78
N PRO A 18 2.04 -17.52 -8.30
CA PRO A 18 3.28 -17.27 -7.57
C PRO A 18 3.62 -15.78 -7.56
N VAL A 19 4.04 -15.29 -6.41
CA VAL A 19 4.51 -13.91 -6.24
C VAL A 19 6.05 -13.85 -6.24
N VAL A 20 6.71 -14.99 -6.03
CA VAL A 20 8.17 -15.17 -6.08
C VAL A 20 8.46 -16.37 -6.99
N TYR A 21 9.50 -16.28 -7.81
CA TYR A 21 9.86 -17.30 -8.79
C TYR A 21 11.20 -17.95 -8.44
N GLU A 22 11.44 -19.18 -8.88
CA GLU A 22 12.73 -19.86 -8.69
C GLU A 22 13.73 -19.38 -9.74
N GLY A 23 14.88 -18.83 -9.34
CA GLY A 23 15.98 -18.47 -10.25
C GLY A 23 17.14 -19.45 -10.18
N GLN A 24 18.10 -19.29 -11.10
CA GLN A 24 19.28 -20.15 -11.21
C GLN A 24 20.20 -20.11 -9.98
N SER A 25 20.21 -18.99 -9.25
CA SER A 25 21.07 -18.75 -8.08
C SER A 25 20.29 -18.47 -6.79
N GLY A 26 18.96 -18.55 -6.83
CA GLY A 26 18.08 -18.17 -5.72
C GLY A 26 16.74 -17.62 -6.20
N PRO A 27 15.84 -17.25 -5.29
CA PRO A 27 14.52 -16.73 -5.65
C PRO A 27 14.61 -15.38 -6.37
N VAL A 28 13.75 -15.19 -7.38
CA VAL A 28 13.58 -13.95 -8.13
C VAL A 28 12.25 -13.32 -7.72
N THR A 29 12.29 -12.06 -7.27
CA THR A 29 11.07 -11.33 -6.90
C THR A 29 10.30 -10.88 -8.14
N SER A 30 8.97 -10.83 -8.02
CA SER A 30 8.12 -10.31 -9.09
C SER A 30 7.74 -8.86 -8.84
N ARG A 31 7.22 -8.19 -9.88
CA ARG A 31 6.62 -6.85 -9.71
C ARG A 31 5.48 -6.84 -8.68
N ARG A 32 4.70 -7.94 -8.60
CA ARG A 32 3.65 -8.09 -7.58
C ARG A 32 4.23 -8.20 -6.17
N TRP A 33 5.37 -8.87 -6.02
CA TRP A 33 6.07 -8.95 -4.73
C TRP A 33 6.52 -7.57 -4.27
N GLU A 34 7.17 -6.81 -5.15
CA GLU A 34 7.65 -5.47 -4.80
C GLU A 34 6.50 -4.53 -4.45
N ALA A 35 5.37 -4.58 -5.18
CA ALA A 35 4.18 -3.82 -4.84
C ALA A 35 3.61 -4.18 -3.45
N ILE A 36 3.62 -5.46 -3.07
CA ILE A 36 3.22 -5.89 -1.72
C ILE A 36 4.21 -5.37 -0.67
N ARG A 37 5.51 -5.47 -0.93
CA ARG A 37 6.54 -4.96 -0.01
C ARG A 37 6.39 -3.45 0.22
N GLU A 38 6.21 -2.68 -0.85
CA GLU A 38 5.96 -1.23 -0.77
C GLU A 38 4.68 -0.93 0.02
N GLY A 39 3.58 -1.64 -0.24
CA GLY A 39 2.34 -1.46 0.52
C GLY A 39 2.49 -1.78 2.03
N LEU A 40 3.33 -2.76 2.37
CA LEU A 40 3.66 -3.07 3.77
C LEU A 40 4.48 -1.95 4.43
N GLU A 41 5.38 -1.32 3.68
CA GLU A 41 6.16 -0.16 4.15
C GLU A 41 5.25 1.05 4.38
N ASP A 42 4.35 1.35 3.44
CA ASP A 42 3.34 2.40 3.57
C ASP A 42 2.46 2.16 4.82
N PHE A 43 1.98 0.93 5.01
CA PHE A 43 1.17 0.56 6.18
C PHE A 43 1.90 0.79 7.51
N ARG A 44 3.20 0.47 7.57
CA ARG A 44 4.02 0.69 8.77
C ARG A 44 4.13 2.19 9.10
N ILE A 45 4.32 3.02 8.08
CA ILE A 45 4.36 4.48 8.23
C ILE A 45 3.02 4.99 8.75
N LEU A 46 1.90 4.61 8.12
CA LEU A 46 0.56 5.02 8.53
C LEU A 46 0.24 4.60 9.97
N THR A 47 0.65 3.39 10.37
CA THR A 47 0.48 2.90 11.74
C THR A 47 1.27 3.73 12.74
N ALA A 48 2.52 4.08 12.42
CA ALA A 48 3.35 4.95 13.25
C ALA A 48 2.77 6.36 13.36
N LEU A 49 2.29 6.95 12.25
CA LEU A 49 1.62 8.25 12.24
C LEU A 49 0.37 8.23 13.13
N LYS A 50 -0.46 7.19 13.02
CA LYS A 50 -1.66 7.00 13.84
C LYS A 50 -1.32 6.92 15.33
N GLN A 51 -0.24 6.22 15.68
CA GLN A 51 0.22 6.16 17.07
C GLN A 51 0.68 7.53 17.57
N GLN A 52 1.47 8.25 16.77
CA GLN A 52 1.92 9.61 17.13
C GLN A 52 0.76 10.60 17.27
N SER A 53 -0.26 10.54 16.41
CA SER A 53 -1.47 11.36 16.57
C SER A 53 -2.16 11.09 17.91
N ARG A 54 -2.23 9.83 18.36
CA ARG A 54 -2.91 9.46 19.61
C ARG A 54 -2.10 9.80 20.87
N GLU A 55 -0.81 9.48 20.85
CA GLU A 55 0.03 9.44 22.06
C GLU A 55 1.06 10.58 22.12
N GLY A 56 1.36 11.20 20.97
CA GLY A 56 2.38 12.23 20.84
C GLY A 56 1.91 13.61 21.29
N GLN A 57 2.86 14.40 21.81
CA GLN A 57 2.69 15.83 22.02
C GLN A 57 2.95 16.56 20.69
N LEU A 58 1.89 16.64 19.89
CA LEU A 58 1.92 17.30 18.58
C LEU A 58 1.22 18.65 18.64
N SER A 59 1.64 19.58 17.79
CA SER A 59 0.83 20.77 17.51
C SER A 59 -0.50 20.36 16.88
N GLU A 60 -1.56 21.14 17.13
CA GLU A 60 -2.90 20.91 16.59
C GLU A 60 -2.87 20.79 15.06
N ALA A 61 -2.13 21.68 14.39
CA ALA A 61 -2.00 21.66 12.93
C ALA A 61 -1.37 20.36 12.38
N VAL A 62 -0.43 19.74 13.10
CA VAL A 62 0.18 18.47 12.66
C VAL A 62 -0.76 17.30 12.92
N ARG A 63 -1.47 17.31 14.05
CA ARG A 63 -2.50 16.32 14.36
C ARG A 63 -3.62 16.33 13.32
N ASP A 64 -4.12 17.50 12.94
CA ASP A 64 -5.17 17.64 11.93
C ASP A 64 -4.74 17.11 10.57
N LYS A 65 -3.49 17.34 10.16
CA LYS A 65 -2.94 16.77 8.91
C LYS A 65 -2.91 15.24 8.93
N ILE A 66 -2.45 14.66 10.03
CA ILE A 66 -2.40 13.20 10.19
C ILE A 66 -3.82 12.62 10.21
N ASP A 67 -4.75 13.27 10.91
CA ASP A 67 -6.13 12.81 10.98
C ASP A 67 -6.85 12.94 9.63
N HIS A 68 -6.56 13.99 8.85
CA HIS A 68 -7.03 14.11 7.47
C HIS A 68 -6.50 12.97 6.58
N LEU A 69 -5.19 12.71 6.63
CA LEU A 69 -4.57 11.63 5.87
C LEU A 69 -5.23 10.27 6.19
N LEU A 70 -5.42 9.97 7.48
CA LEU A 70 -5.91 8.68 7.95
C LEU A 70 -7.42 8.48 7.78
N ASN A 71 -8.22 9.54 7.98
CA ASN A 71 -9.68 9.42 8.04
C ASN A 71 -10.39 9.94 6.79
N VAL A 72 -9.67 10.64 5.90
CA VAL A 72 -10.24 11.16 4.63
C VAL A 72 -9.49 10.57 3.44
N ARG A 73 -8.17 10.80 3.34
CA ARG A 73 -7.42 10.40 2.14
C ARG A 73 -7.30 8.88 1.99
N LEU A 74 -6.97 8.17 3.06
CA LEU A 74 -6.78 6.72 3.01
C LEU A 74 -8.08 5.97 2.65
N PRO A 75 -9.25 6.24 3.27
CA PRO A 75 -10.51 5.66 2.83
C PRO A 75 -10.83 5.94 1.36
N ASN A 76 -10.66 7.20 0.91
CA ASN A 76 -10.92 7.58 -0.48
C ASN A 76 -10.02 6.85 -1.49
N LEU A 77 -8.82 6.44 -1.08
CA LEU A 77 -7.89 5.68 -1.92
C LEU A 77 -8.26 4.18 -1.99
N VAL A 78 -8.70 3.58 -0.88
CA VAL A 78 -8.82 2.12 -0.75
C VAL A 78 -10.25 1.61 -0.94
N ASP A 79 -11.23 2.32 -0.39
CA ASP A 79 -12.63 1.86 -0.33
C ASP A 79 -13.25 1.65 -1.73
N PRO A 80 -13.02 2.51 -2.75
CA PRO A 80 -13.60 2.30 -4.07
C PRO A 80 -13.21 0.96 -4.72
N ALA A 81 -11.94 0.56 -4.58
CA ALA A 81 -11.47 -0.72 -5.11
C ALA A 81 -11.99 -1.91 -4.29
N SER A 82 -12.10 -1.75 -2.96
CA SER A 82 -12.70 -2.73 -2.06
C SER A 82 -14.17 -2.97 -2.41
N ASP A 83 -14.96 -1.90 -2.53
CA ASP A 83 -16.39 -1.95 -2.87
C ASP A 83 -16.62 -2.57 -4.24
N ALA A 84 -15.82 -2.20 -5.25
CA ALA A 84 -15.87 -2.80 -6.57
C ALA A 84 -15.63 -4.32 -6.52
N THR A 85 -14.71 -4.77 -5.66
CA THR A 85 -14.41 -6.20 -5.45
C THR A 85 -15.58 -6.91 -4.77
N VAL A 86 -16.16 -6.30 -3.71
CA VAL A 86 -17.33 -6.85 -2.99
C VAL A 86 -18.53 -7.01 -3.92
N LEU A 87 -18.74 -6.06 -4.83
CA LEU A 87 -19.81 -6.09 -5.83
C LEU A 87 -19.56 -7.08 -6.98
N GLY A 88 -18.40 -7.76 -6.98
CA GLY A 88 -18.02 -8.73 -8.01
C GLY A 88 -17.76 -8.08 -9.37
N LEU A 89 -17.39 -6.79 -9.40
CA LEU A 89 -17.07 -6.12 -10.65
C LEU A 89 -15.81 -6.73 -11.28
N GLY A 90 -15.79 -6.75 -12.61
CA GLY A 90 -14.66 -7.27 -13.37
C GLY A 90 -13.38 -6.47 -13.09
N ARG A 91 -12.22 -7.12 -13.29
CA ARG A 91 -10.89 -6.53 -13.08
C ARG A 91 -10.72 -5.14 -13.70
N SER A 92 -11.29 -4.90 -14.88
CA SER A 92 -11.20 -3.59 -15.55
C SER A 92 -11.87 -2.44 -14.77
N ALA A 93 -12.87 -2.73 -13.94
CA ALA A 93 -13.46 -1.74 -13.04
C ALA A 93 -12.54 -1.47 -11.85
N ILE A 94 -11.91 -2.51 -11.28
CA ILE A 94 -10.94 -2.36 -10.18
C ILE A 94 -9.72 -1.56 -10.65
N ASP A 95 -9.19 -1.85 -11.84
CA ASP A 95 -8.04 -1.15 -12.42
C ASP A 95 -8.30 0.35 -12.65
N GLN A 96 -9.56 0.78 -12.82
CA GLN A 96 -9.92 2.20 -12.94
C GLN A 96 -9.85 2.95 -11.60
N TYR A 97 -10.03 2.26 -10.48
CA TYR A 97 -9.93 2.84 -9.14
C TYR A 97 -8.50 2.86 -8.60
N LEU A 98 -7.64 1.98 -9.13
CA LEU A 98 -6.23 1.87 -8.75
C LEU A 98 -5.35 2.77 -9.64
N ASP A 99 -5.62 4.07 -9.62
CA ASP A 99 -4.79 5.04 -10.34
C ASP A 99 -3.43 5.23 -9.65
N ALA A 100 -2.36 5.11 -10.44
CA ALA A 100 -1.00 5.30 -9.94
C ALA A 100 -0.72 6.76 -9.54
N GLY A 101 -1.39 7.72 -10.18
CA GLY A 101 -1.28 9.14 -9.84
C GLY A 101 -1.85 9.46 -8.47
N GLU A 102 -3.06 8.95 -8.17
CA GLU A 102 -3.67 9.09 -6.84
C GLU A 102 -2.85 8.42 -5.73
N LEU A 103 -2.29 7.22 -5.98
CA LEU A 103 -1.40 6.56 -5.03
C LEU A 103 -0.13 7.37 -4.75
N GLU A 104 0.49 7.93 -5.79
CA GLU A 104 1.67 8.78 -5.63
C GLU A 104 1.34 10.07 -4.86
N SER A 105 0.22 10.73 -5.20
CA SER A 105 -0.24 11.92 -4.48
C SER A 105 -0.48 11.62 -2.99
N PHE A 106 -1.08 10.47 -2.67
CA PHE A 106 -1.27 10.02 -1.30
C PHE A 106 0.07 9.80 -0.57
N ARG A 107 1.04 9.14 -1.22
CA ARG A 107 2.37 8.91 -0.64
C ARG A 107 3.12 10.21 -0.35
N ILE A 108 3.00 11.21 -1.23
CA ILE A 108 3.58 12.54 -1.00
C ILE A 108 2.98 13.17 0.26
N GLU A 109 1.65 13.17 0.41
CA GLU A 109 0.98 13.72 1.61
C GLU A 109 1.38 12.95 2.89
N MET A 110 1.54 11.63 2.79
CA MET A 110 2.03 10.79 3.89
C MET A 110 3.45 11.20 4.33
N LEU A 111 4.37 11.41 3.38
CA LEU A 111 5.73 11.83 3.67
C LEU A 111 5.78 13.28 4.22
N ASP A 112 4.89 14.15 3.76
CA ASP A 112 4.74 15.50 4.34
C ASP A 112 4.33 15.46 5.82
N CYS A 113 3.45 14.52 6.21
CA CYS A 113 3.11 14.31 7.61
C CYS A 113 4.32 13.82 8.43
N VAL A 114 5.14 12.92 7.88
CA VAL A 114 6.37 12.44 8.52
C VAL A 114 7.38 13.60 8.70
N ASN A 115 7.54 14.45 7.69
CA ASN A 115 8.42 15.62 7.76
C ASN A 115 7.96 16.64 8.82
N ALA A 116 6.64 16.86 8.90
CA ALA A 116 6.05 17.78 9.87
C ALA A 116 6.25 17.32 11.32
N LEU A 117 6.14 16.01 11.58
CA LEU A 117 6.47 15.42 12.87
C LEU A 117 7.94 15.62 13.23
N SER A 118 8.83 15.37 12.27
CA SER A 118 10.29 15.45 12.49
C SER A 118 10.76 16.87 12.81
N THR A 119 10.08 17.88 12.27
CA THR A 119 10.40 19.30 12.51
C THR A 119 9.78 19.82 13.81
N SER A 120 8.70 19.19 14.31
CA SER A 120 8.03 19.60 15.55
C SER A 120 8.73 19.08 16.82
N GLY A 121 9.65 18.13 16.68
CA GLY A 121 10.40 17.52 17.80
C GLY A 121 11.78 18.13 18.08
N ASN A 122 12.19 19.15 17.32
CA ASN A 122 13.39 19.99 17.56
C ASN A 122 12.98 21.34 18.15
#